data_AF-A0A433VM40-F1
#
_entry.id   AF-A0A433VM40-F1
#
_cell.length_a   1.000
_cell.length_b   1.000
_cell.length_c   1.000
_cell.angle_alpha   90.00
_cell.angle_beta   90.00
_cell.angle_gamma   90.00
#
_symmetry.space_group_name_H-M   'P 1'
#
loop_
_entity.id
_entity.type
_entity.pdbx_description
1 polymer ?
#
loop_
_entity_poly.entity_id
_entity_poly.type
_entity_poly.pdbx_seq_one_letter_code
_entity_poly.pdbx_strand_id
1 'polypeptide(L)'
;MSDHWEIIIMMPEGLPAREVVQTTHQVISELDGIIDEDCLLILHDTATESPDVEYVEDSQAALEKLSTWSELGGIEYYMPDGMMTVEYAGPSNSGVVEYIKITIPNLEFFKVDGEESKNRYINLAKVLHSKLQAKRTIMDWNVGLLYTSEPWNQEMNRLKNSEFIGEHLIDIRRIEERSNTGMVA
;
A
#
# COMPACT_ATOMS: atom_id res chain seq x y z
N MET A 1 10.45 1.41 -20.86
CA MET A 1 10.10 0.77 -19.58
C MET A 1 8.91 1.57 -19.05
N SER A 2 7.79 0.92 -18.75
CA SER A 2 6.68 1.56 -18.06
C SER A 2 7.14 1.91 -16.65
N ASP A 3 6.81 3.11 -16.18
CA ASP A 3 7.04 3.48 -14.79
C ASP A 3 6.16 2.60 -13.89
N HIS A 4 6.74 2.09 -12.79
CA HIS A 4 6.09 1.15 -11.89
C HIS A 4 6.05 1.67 -10.45
N TRP A 5 4.87 1.86 -9.88
CA TRP A 5 4.69 2.35 -8.51
C TRP A 5 4.27 1.22 -7.58
N GLU A 6 4.43 1.44 -6.28
CA GLU A 6 4.18 0.41 -5.28
C GLU A 6 3.40 1.00 -4.11
N ILE A 7 2.35 0.31 -3.69
CA ILE A 7 1.58 0.60 -2.49
C ILE A 7 1.68 -0.59 -1.56
N ILE A 8 2.09 -0.39 -0.32
CA ILE A 8 2.21 -1.44 0.67
C ILE A 8 1.22 -1.15 1.78
N ILE A 9 0.30 -2.07 2.01
CA ILE A 9 -0.74 -1.99 3.03
C ILE A 9 -0.44 -3.01 4.12
N MET A 10 -0.01 -2.54 5.29
CA MET A 10 0.30 -3.39 6.43
C MET A 10 -0.94 -3.61 7.29
N MET A 11 -1.28 -4.88 7.57
CA MET A 11 -2.50 -5.26 8.27
C MET A 11 -2.25 -5.91 9.68
N PRO A 12 -2.57 -5.32 10.85
CA PRO A 12 -2.75 -6.07 12.12
C PRO A 12 -3.97 -5.68 12.98
N GLU A 13 -4.71 -6.63 13.58
CA GLU A 13 -5.83 -6.57 14.58
C GLU A 13 -6.91 -5.43 14.60
N GLY A 14 -8.12 -5.71 14.07
CA GLY A 14 -9.34 -4.88 13.91
C GLY A 14 -10.17 -4.85 12.57
N LEU A 15 -9.64 -5.01 11.33
CA LEU A 15 -10.37 -5.13 10.03
C LEU A 15 -10.04 -6.42 9.25
N PRO A 16 -11.02 -7.12 8.65
CA PRO A 16 -10.79 -8.30 7.81
C PRO A 16 -9.97 -8.00 6.55
N ALA A 17 -9.03 -8.89 6.19
CA ALA A 17 -8.22 -8.77 4.97
C ALA A 17 -9.07 -8.59 3.70
N ARG A 18 -10.22 -9.26 3.63
CA ARG A 18 -11.21 -9.07 2.56
C ARG A 18 -11.73 -7.65 2.44
N GLU A 19 -12.04 -7.01 3.56
CA GLU A 19 -12.51 -5.62 3.54
C GLU A 19 -11.39 -4.67 3.10
N VAL A 20 -10.15 -4.93 3.52
CA VAL A 20 -8.98 -4.15 3.12
C VAL A 20 -8.72 -4.27 1.63
N VAL A 21 -8.66 -5.50 1.09
CA VAL A 21 -8.46 -5.76 -0.34
C VAL A 21 -9.58 -5.11 -1.17
N GLN A 22 -10.85 -5.32 -0.82
CA GLN A 22 -11.99 -4.75 -1.53
C GLN A 22 -12.02 -3.23 -1.48
N THR A 23 -11.75 -2.63 -0.31
CA THR A 23 -11.73 -1.18 -0.16
C THR A 23 -10.62 -0.55 -0.99
N THR A 24 -9.43 -1.14 -0.97
CA THR A 24 -8.30 -0.65 -1.76
C THR A 24 -8.60 -0.72 -3.25
N HIS A 25 -9.10 -1.86 -3.74
CA HIS A 25 -9.51 -2.01 -5.13
C HIS A 25 -10.57 -0.96 -5.52
N GLN A 26 -11.61 -0.79 -4.71
CA GLN A 26 -12.64 0.22 -4.96
C GLN A 26 -12.05 1.64 -5.10
N VAL A 27 -11.17 2.04 -4.19
CA VAL A 27 -10.54 3.37 -4.23
C VAL A 27 -9.68 3.54 -5.48
N ILE A 28 -8.96 2.51 -5.90
CA ILE A 28 -8.12 2.55 -7.10
C ILE A 28 -8.98 2.64 -8.36
N SER A 29 -10.07 1.87 -8.44
CA SER A 29 -11.02 1.96 -9.56
C SER A 29 -11.76 3.29 -9.61
N GLU A 30 -12.06 3.93 -8.46
CA GLU A 30 -12.56 5.31 -8.39
C GLU A 30 -11.57 6.33 -8.98
N LEU A 31 -10.30 5.97 -9.16
CA LEU A 31 -9.24 6.78 -9.78
C LEU A 31 -8.85 6.30 -11.18
N ASP A 32 -9.76 5.57 -11.84
CA ASP A 32 -9.60 5.00 -13.19
C ASP A 32 -8.56 3.87 -13.29
N GLY A 33 -8.14 3.29 -12.16
CA GLY A 33 -7.25 2.13 -12.12
C GLY A 33 -7.99 0.82 -12.41
N ILE A 34 -7.37 -0.05 -13.21
CA ILE A 34 -7.95 -1.35 -13.62
C ILE A 34 -7.00 -2.51 -13.34
N ILE A 35 -7.56 -3.71 -13.19
CA ILE A 35 -6.85 -4.98 -13.21
C ILE A 35 -7.14 -5.60 -14.59
N ASP A 36 -6.11 -6.00 -15.34
CA ASP A 36 -6.28 -6.62 -16.67
C ASP A 36 -6.80 -8.07 -16.56
N GLU A 37 -7.15 -8.68 -17.70
CA GLU A 37 -7.56 -10.09 -17.81
C GLU A 37 -6.45 -11.02 -17.28
N ASP A 38 -5.19 -10.69 -17.54
CA ASP A 38 -4.03 -11.34 -16.94
C ASP A 38 -3.53 -10.51 -15.76
N CYS A 39 -3.90 -10.90 -14.54
CA CYS A 39 -3.41 -10.22 -13.35
C CYS A 39 -2.22 -10.97 -12.73
N LEU A 40 -1.19 -10.21 -12.41
CA LEU A 40 0.02 -10.71 -11.77
C LEU A 40 -0.17 -10.62 -10.26
N LEU A 41 -0.19 -11.78 -9.61
CA LEU A 41 -0.16 -11.92 -8.17
C LEU A 41 1.26 -12.18 -7.70
N ILE A 42 1.81 -11.27 -6.90
CA ILE A 42 3.06 -11.53 -6.17
C ILE A 42 2.66 -12.18 -4.87
N LEU A 43 3.27 -13.31 -4.56
CA LEU A 43 2.81 -14.23 -3.54
C LEU A 43 4.03 -14.65 -2.69
N HIS A 44 4.01 -14.32 -1.40
CA HIS A 44 5.06 -14.50 -0.38
C HIS A 44 6.30 -13.59 -0.46
N ASP A 45 6.73 -13.11 0.71
CA ASP A 45 8.14 -12.80 1.00
C ASP A 45 8.72 -14.06 1.63
N THR A 46 9.53 -14.80 0.86
CA THR A 46 10.37 -15.81 1.48
C THR A 46 11.67 -15.11 1.85
N ALA A 47 12.05 -15.15 3.13
CA ALA A 47 13.28 -14.53 3.62
C ALA A 47 14.57 -15.06 2.94
N THR A 48 14.46 -16.03 2.04
CA THR A 48 15.54 -16.77 1.40
C THR A 48 15.37 -16.98 -0.11
N GLU A 49 14.20 -16.75 -0.71
CA GLU A 49 13.95 -16.98 -2.14
C GLU A 49 13.25 -15.76 -2.77
N SER A 50 13.26 -15.69 -4.10
CA SER A 50 12.50 -14.65 -4.80
C SER A 50 11.00 -14.85 -4.56
N PRO A 51 10.20 -13.77 -4.48
CA PRO A 51 8.75 -13.90 -4.30
C PRO A 51 8.17 -14.74 -5.44
N ASP A 52 7.27 -15.67 -5.10
CA ASP A 52 6.60 -16.50 -6.10
C ASP A 52 5.59 -15.63 -6.85
N VAL A 53 5.69 -15.60 -8.17
CA VAL A 53 4.75 -14.86 -9.02
C VAL A 53 3.76 -15.83 -9.62
N GLU A 54 2.47 -15.59 -9.39
CA GLU A 54 1.38 -16.36 -9.97
C GLU A 54 0.55 -15.47 -10.90
N TYR A 55 0.30 -15.95 -12.12
CA TYR A 55 -0.63 -15.30 -13.04
C TYR A 55 -2.03 -15.85 -12.81
N VAL A 56 -3.01 -14.97 -12.69
CA VAL A 56 -4.42 -15.33 -12.56
C VAL A 56 -5.20 -14.65 -13.69
N GLU A 57 -5.96 -15.46 -14.44
CA GLU A 57 -6.71 -15.02 -15.63
C GLU A 57 -8.07 -14.34 -15.29
N ASP A 58 -8.32 -14.05 -14.01
CA ASP A 58 -9.57 -13.45 -13.53
C ASP A 58 -9.30 -12.51 -12.34
N SER A 59 -9.60 -11.22 -12.53
CA SER A 59 -9.35 -10.18 -11.53
C SER A 59 -10.13 -10.38 -10.23
N GLN A 60 -11.34 -10.94 -10.30
CA GLN A 60 -12.15 -11.19 -9.10
C GLN A 60 -11.59 -12.39 -8.32
N ALA A 61 -11.17 -13.45 -9.01
CA ALA A 61 -10.50 -14.59 -8.41
C ALA A 61 -9.17 -14.17 -7.75
N ALA A 62 -8.44 -13.24 -8.35
CA ALA A 62 -7.23 -12.68 -7.77
C ALA A 62 -7.49 -11.87 -6.50
N LEU A 63 -8.50 -11.01 -6.50
CA LEU A 63 -8.93 -10.27 -5.30
C LEU A 63 -9.38 -11.22 -4.18
N GLU A 64 -10.16 -12.26 -4.52
CA GLU A 64 -10.61 -13.27 -3.58
C GLU A 64 -9.43 -14.05 -3.00
N LYS A 65 -8.49 -14.48 -3.85
CA LYS A 65 -7.29 -15.19 -3.42
C LYS A 65 -6.44 -14.35 -2.48
N LEU A 66 -6.14 -13.11 -2.85
CA LEU A 66 -5.37 -12.19 -2.02
C LEU A 66 -6.03 -11.91 -0.66
N SER A 67 -7.36 -11.82 -0.63
CA SER A 67 -8.11 -11.60 0.61
C SER A 67 -8.00 -12.74 1.62
N THR A 68 -7.57 -13.93 1.19
CA THR A 68 -7.43 -15.13 2.03
C THR A 68 -6.00 -15.42 2.44
N TRP A 69 -5.03 -14.62 1.96
CA TRP A 69 -3.61 -14.82 2.20
C TRP A 69 -3.11 -14.11 3.44
N SER A 70 -2.35 -14.84 4.26
CA SER A 70 -2.07 -14.46 5.65
C SER A 70 -0.71 -13.79 5.90
N GLU A 71 0.17 -13.70 4.90
CA GLU A 71 1.57 -13.30 5.11
C GLU A 71 1.99 -12.10 4.24
N LEU A 72 2.10 -12.28 2.93
CA LEU A 72 2.33 -11.22 1.96
C LEU A 72 1.72 -11.61 0.62
N GLY A 73 1.03 -10.67 -0.03
CA GLY A 73 0.73 -10.78 -1.46
C GLY A 73 0.42 -9.44 -2.09
N GLY A 74 0.41 -9.36 -3.41
CA GLY A 74 0.09 -8.13 -4.12
C GLY A 74 -0.54 -8.33 -5.49
N ILE A 75 -1.21 -7.29 -5.99
CA ILE A 75 -1.86 -7.22 -7.30
C ILE A 75 -1.29 -6.03 -8.07
N GLU A 76 -0.96 -6.23 -9.35
CA GLU A 76 -0.66 -5.15 -10.28
C GLU A 76 -1.94 -4.50 -10.84
N TYR A 77 -1.95 -3.17 -10.85
CA TYR A 77 -3.01 -2.32 -11.39
C TYR A 77 -2.44 -1.45 -12.51
N TYR A 78 -3.22 -1.26 -13.57
CA TYR A 78 -2.96 -0.26 -14.59
C TYR A 78 -3.68 1.03 -14.21
N MET A 79 -2.91 2.07 -13.90
CA MET A 79 -3.40 3.43 -13.68
C MET A 79 -3.34 4.23 -14.98
N PRO A 80 -4.05 5.37 -15.09
CA PRO A 80 -3.97 6.24 -16.28
C PRO A 80 -2.55 6.68 -16.64
N ASP A 81 -1.66 6.74 -15.65
CA ASP A 81 -0.31 7.24 -15.77
C ASP A 81 0.79 6.15 -15.87
N GLY A 82 0.46 4.85 -15.81
CA GLY A 82 1.44 3.77 -15.65
C GLY A 82 0.96 2.58 -14.80
N MET A 83 1.88 1.77 -14.26
CA MET A 83 1.55 0.51 -13.55
C MET A 83 1.81 0.61 -12.05
N MET A 84 0.87 0.18 -11.21
CA MET A 84 0.94 0.25 -9.75
C MET A 84 0.76 -1.14 -9.13
N THR A 85 1.74 -1.64 -8.40
CA THR A 85 1.54 -2.82 -7.54
C THR A 85 0.97 -2.41 -6.20
N VAL A 86 -0.01 -3.15 -5.70
CA VAL A 86 -0.51 -3.03 -4.33
C VAL A 86 -0.21 -4.31 -3.58
N GLU A 87 0.68 -4.24 -2.61
CA GLU A 87 1.07 -5.30 -1.71
C GLU A 87 0.36 -5.18 -0.36
N TYR A 88 0.08 -6.32 0.26
CA TYR A 88 -0.60 -6.46 1.54
C TYR A 88 0.25 -7.35 2.42
N ALA A 89 0.76 -6.80 3.53
CA ALA A 89 1.64 -7.52 4.46
C ALA A 89 0.98 -7.61 5.84
N GLY A 90 0.92 -8.80 6.45
CA GLY A 90 0.31 -8.96 7.77
C GLY A 90 0.97 -10.06 8.61
N PRO A 91 0.97 -9.98 9.94
CA PRO A 91 1.17 -11.17 10.76
C PRO A 91 0.00 -12.13 10.51
N SER A 92 0.27 -13.43 10.63
CA SER A 92 -0.64 -14.53 10.29
C SER A 92 -1.93 -14.64 11.12
N ASN A 93 -2.29 -13.60 11.89
CA ASN A 93 -3.59 -13.48 12.55
C ASN A 93 -4.15 -12.04 12.50
N SER A 94 -5.41 -11.99 12.05
CA SER A 94 -6.34 -10.87 11.83
C SER A 94 -5.87 -9.49 12.26
N GLY A 95 -5.32 -8.65 11.37
CA GLY A 95 -5.96 -7.57 10.57
C GLY A 95 -6.65 -6.39 11.26
N VAL A 96 -6.11 -5.16 11.09
CA VAL A 96 -6.51 -3.71 10.99
C VAL A 96 -5.46 -3.11 10.03
N VAL A 97 -5.58 -1.93 9.42
CA VAL A 97 -4.41 -1.39 8.68
C VAL A 97 -3.53 -0.55 9.62
N GLU A 98 -2.28 -0.95 9.82
CA GLU A 98 -1.34 -0.16 10.63
C GLU A 98 -0.67 0.94 9.81
N TYR A 99 -0.12 0.57 8.66
CA TYR A 99 0.60 1.52 7.81
C TYR A 99 0.23 1.31 6.36
N ILE A 100 0.19 2.42 5.62
CA ILE A 100 0.15 2.42 4.16
C ILE A 100 1.39 3.16 3.69
N LYS A 101 2.20 2.54 2.84
CA LYS A 101 3.33 3.18 2.16
C LYS A 101 3.03 3.26 0.67
N ILE A 102 3.32 4.39 0.05
CA ILE A 102 3.20 4.59 -1.39
C ILE A 102 4.57 5.05 -1.90
N THR A 103 5.18 4.25 -2.78
CA THR A 103 6.48 4.48 -3.40
C THR A 103 6.30 4.93 -4.84
N ILE A 104 6.93 6.04 -5.21
CA ILE A 104 6.92 6.58 -6.57
C ILE A 104 8.37 6.58 -7.08
N PRO A 105 8.74 5.73 -8.07
CA PRO A 105 10.14 5.51 -8.43
C PRO A 105 10.77 6.68 -9.20
N ASN A 106 9.96 7.49 -9.89
CA ASN A 106 10.47 8.55 -10.76
C ASN A 106 9.57 9.80 -10.75
N LEU A 107 10.11 10.91 -10.25
CA LEU A 107 9.42 12.20 -10.20
C LEU A 107 9.41 12.93 -11.54
N GLU A 108 10.20 12.50 -12.52
CA GLU A 108 10.19 13.08 -13.87
C GLU A 108 8.85 12.88 -14.57
N PHE A 109 8.08 11.87 -14.15
CA PHE A 109 6.70 11.66 -14.58
C PHE A 109 5.80 12.88 -14.29
N PHE A 110 5.89 13.46 -13.08
CA PHE A 110 5.14 14.67 -12.72
C PHE A 110 5.56 15.91 -13.54
N LYS A 111 6.66 15.87 -14.28
CA LYS A 111 7.06 16.97 -15.17
C LYS A 111 6.29 16.96 -16.49
N VAL A 112 5.71 15.81 -16.88
CA VAL A 112 5.00 15.63 -18.16
C VAL A 112 3.51 15.92 -18.02
N ASP A 113 2.89 15.44 -16.93
CA ASP A 113 1.44 15.54 -16.67
C ASP A 113 1.10 16.46 -15.47
N GLY A 114 2.13 16.96 -14.78
CA GLY A 114 2.03 18.09 -13.87
C GLY A 114 1.38 17.79 -12.52
N GLU A 115 0.49 18.69 -12.10
CA GLU A 115 -0.14 18.72 -10.78
C GLU A 115 -1.32 17.74 -10.65
N GLU A 116 -1.86 17.27 -11.78
CA GLU A 116 -3.02 16.37 -11.80
C GLU A 116 -2.68 14.98 -11.26
N SER A 117 -1.64 14.33 -11.79
CA SER A 117 -1.22 13.01 -11.32
C SER A 117 -0.68 13.08 -9.88
N LYS A 118 0.00 14.17 -9.50
CA LYS A 118 0.36 14.43 -8.11
C LYS A 118 -0.89 14.48 -7.21
N ASN A 119 -1.93 15.20 -7.62
CA ASN A 119 -3.18 15.29 -6.87
C ASN A 119 -3.91 13.93 -6.81
N ARG A 120 -3.83 13.10 -7.86
CA ARG A 120 -4.39 11.74 -7.88
C ARG A 120 -3.79 10.88 -6.77
N TYR A 121 -2.46 10.80 -6.67
CA TYR A 121 -1.78 10.01 -5.63
C TYR A 121 -1.92 10.61 -4.22
N ILE A 122 -1.95 11.95 -4.10
CA ILE A 122 -2.29 12.61 -2.84
C ILE A 122 -3.71 12.24 -2.39
N ASN A 123 -4.66 12.22 -3.32
CA ASN A 123 -6.05 11.85 -3.03
C ASN A 123 -6.15 10.37 -2.65
N LEU A 124 -5.47 9.48 -3.39
CA LEU A 124 -5.36 8.06 -3.08
C LEU A 124 -4.88 7.84 -1.64
N ALA A 125 -3.77 8.47 -1.25
CA ALA A 125 -3.22 8.38 0.11
C ALA A 125 -4.24 8.79 1.17
N LYS A 126 -4.94 9.92 0.96
CA LYS A 126 -5.94 10.45 1.91
C LYS A 126 -7.17 9.56 2.01
N VAL A 127 -7.70 9.09 0.88
CA VAL A 127 -8.91 8.27 0.84
C VAL A 127 -8.63 6.90 1.45
N LEU A 128 -7.51 6.26 1.11
CA LEU A 128 -7.10 4.99 1.72
C LEU A 128 -6.88 5.15 3.23
N HIS A 129 -6.15 6.18 3.66
CA HIS A 129 -5.94 6.47 5.08
C HIS A 129 -7.26 6.54 5.85
N SER A 130 -8.24 7.25 5.30
CA SER A 130 -9.56 7.44 5.91
C SER A 130 -10.40 6.16 5.88
N LYS A 131 -10.61 5.55 4.70
CA LYS A 131 -11.48 4.37 4.54
C LYS A 131 -10.95 3.14 5.29
N LEU A 132 -9.63 2.95 5.34
CA LEU A 132 -8.98 1.84 6.04
C LEU A 132 -8.65 2.15 7.50
N GLN A 133 -8.92 3.37 7.95
CA GLN A 133 -8.59 3.86 9.30
C GLN A 133 -7.12 3.63 9.70
N ALA A 134 -6.20 3.76 8.74
CA ALA A 134 -4.79 3.45 8.94
C ALA A 134 -4.18 4.29 10.07
N LYS A 135 -3.29 3.72 10.90
CA LYS A 135 -2.58 4.52 11.93
C LYS A 135 -1.67 5.55 11.27
N ARG A 136 -1.05 5.20 10.14
CA ARG A 136 -0.18 6.11 9.38
C ARG A 136 -0.19 5.81 7.89
N THR A 137 -0.10 6.83 7.06
CA THR A 137 0.07 6.72 5.61
C THR A 137 1.22 7.61 5.16
N ILE A 138 2.23 7.02 4.54
CA ILE A 138 3.44 7.70 4.07
C ILE A 138 3.49 7.61 2.55
N MET A 139 3.79 8.73 1.90
CA MET A 139 4.14 8.77 0.48
C MET A 139 5.54 9.33 0.34
N ASP A 140 6.45 8.53 -0.22
CA ASP A 140 7.88 8.82 -0.32
C ASP A 140 8.26 9.28 -1.75
N TRP A 141 9.17 10.26 -1.81
CA TRP A 141 9.72 10.87 -3.02
C TRP A 141 11.16 10.42 -3.24
N ASN A 142 11.43 9.13 -3.15
CA ASN A 142 12.73 8.66 -3.53
C ASN A 142 12.81 7.17 -3.79
N VAL A 143 13.67 6.85 -4.74
CA VAL A 143 14.32 5.54 -4.95
C VAL A 143 15.06 5.05 -3.69
N GLY A 144 15.10 5.87 -2.63
CA GLY A 144 15.72 5.59 -1.34
C GLY A 144 15.23 4.32 -0.65
N LEU A 145 14.06 3.78 -1.01
CA LEU A 145 13.61 2.47 -0.54
C LEU A 145 13.81 1.33 -1.54
N LEU A 146 13.93 1.63 -2.83
CA LEU A 146 14.37 0.65 -3.83
C LEU A 146 15.89 0.36 -3.75
N TYR A 147 16.66 1.19 -3.03
CA TYR A 147 18.13 1.08 -2.93
C TYR A 147 18.72 1.11 -1.51
N THR A 148 17.90 1.11 -0.46
CA THR A 148 18.39 0.54 0.80
C THR A 148 18.42 -0.96 0.60
N SER A 149 19.60 -1.58 0.53
CA SER A 149 19.81 -3.04 0.48
C SER A 149 19.31 -3.76 1.75
N GLU A 150 18.37 -3.16 2.46
CA GLU A 150 17.77 -3.63 3.70
C GLU A 150 16.70 -4.67 3.33
N PRO A 151 16.79 -5.89 3.86
CA PRO A 151 15.76 -6.90 3.68
C PRO A 151 14.37 -6.38 4.07
N TRP A 152 13.35 -6.84 3.36
CA TRP A 152 11.95 -6.43 3.52
C TRP A 152 11.47 -6.44 4.98
N ASN A 153 11.79 -7.49 5.73
CA ASN A 153 11.46 -7.60 7.15
C ASN A 153 12.04 -6.46 8.01
N GLN A 154 13.17 -5.87 7.65
CA GLN A 154 13.79 -4.73 8.34
C GLN A 154 13.05 -3.44 8.03
N GLU A 155 12.67 -3.22 6.78
CA GLU A 155 11.80 -2.12 6.36
C GLU A 155 10.44 -2.16 7.08
N MET A 156 9.85 -3.36 7.18
CA MET A 156 8.61 -3.61 7.92
C MET A 156 8.73 -3.30 9.41
N ASN A 157 9.83 -3.71 10.05
CA ASN A 157 10.08 -3.42 11.46
C ASN A 157 10.27 -1.91 11.72
N ARG A 158 10.98 -1.22 10.82
CA ARG A 158 11.22 0.22 10.89
C ARG A 158 9.90 1.00 10.84
N LEU A 159 9.05 0.71 9.85
CA LEU A 159 7.74 1.37 9.72
C LEU A 159 6.85 1.13 10.95
N LYS A 160 6.83 -0.10 11.50
CA LYS A 160 6.14 -0.42 12.76
C LYS A 160 6.62 0.41 13.95
N ASN A 161 7.91 0.68 14.03
CA ASN A 161 8.49 1.53 15.07
C ASN A 161 8.29 3.04 14.79
N SER A 162 7.51 3.38 13.75
CA SER A 162 7.33 4.75 13.27
C SER A 162 8.62 5.43 12.81
N GLU A 163 9.67 4.65 12.58
CA GLU A 163 10.94 5.11 12.05
C GLU A 163 10.82 5.28 10.54
N PHE A 164 11.42 6.33 10.00
CA PHE A 164 11.39 6.64 8.58
C PHE A 164 12.71 7.26 8.13
N ILE A 165 13.13 6.91 6.91
CA ILE A 165 14.35 7.36 6.24
C ILE A 165 13.92 7.77 4.84
N GLY A 166 14.15 9.03 4.44
CA GLY A 166 13.78 9.56 3.13
C GLY A 166 13.23 11.00 3.17
N GLU A 167 12.87 11.54 2.01
CA GLU A 167 12.16 12.82 1.85
C GLU A 167 10.70 12.53 1.48
N HIS A 168 9.73 12.91 2.32
CA HIS A 168 8.33 12.58 2.11
C HIS A 168 7.56 13.69 1.39
N LEU A 169 6.59 13.28 0.56
CA LEU A 169 5.57 14.21 0.03
C LEU A 169 4.38 14.32 0.98
N ILE A 170 3.99 13.23 1.65
CA ILE A 170 2.90 13.20 2.63
C ILE A 170 3.21 12.22 3.78
N ASP A 171 2.91 12.61 5.02
CA ASP A 171 2.84 11.75 6.22
C ASP A 171 1.52 12.04 6.96
N ILE A 172 0.51 11.20 6.75
CA ILE A 172 -0.79 11.30 7.42
C ILE A 172 -0.76 10.39 8.65
N ARG A 173 -1.11 10.92 9.81
CA ARG A 173 -1.17 10.16 11.07
C ARG A 173 -2.57 10.25 11.65
N ARG A 174 -3.10 9.13 12.14
CA ARG A 174 -4.32 9.14 12.92
C ARG A 174 -4.02 9.81 14.26
N ILE A 175 -4.75 10.87 14.57
CA ILE A 175 -4.68 11.51 15.88
C ILE A 175 -5.56 10.69 16.80
N GLU A 176 -4.97 10.01 17.80
CA GLU A 176 -5.76 9.43 18.88
C GLU A 176 -6.39 10.57 19.69
N GLU A 177 -7.72 10.66 19.67
CA GLU A 177 -8.43 11.51 20.62
C GLU A 177 -8.12 10.97 22.02
N ARG A 178 -7.26 11.66 22.78
CA ARG A 178 -7.14 11.41 24.21
C ARG A 178 -8.52 11.69 24.82
N SER A 179 -9.22 10.62 25.19
CA SER A 179 -10.43 10.71 26.00
C SER A 179 -10.09 11.50 27.27
N ASN A 180 -10.58 12.74 27.36
CA ASN A 180 -10.55 13.57 28.57
C ASN A 180 -11.54 13.03 29.64
N THR A 181 -11.59 11.72 29.87
CA THR A 181 -12.16 11.11 31.06
C THR A 181 -11.13 11.19 32.19
N GLY A 182 -10.92 12.41 32.66
CA GLY A 182 -9.91 12.73 33.65
C GLY A 182 -9.95 14.19 34.07
N MET A 183 -11.13 14.79 34.22
CA MET A 183 -11.28 16.02 34.99
C MET A 183 -12.37 15.82 36.03
N VAL A 184 -11.91 15.50 37.23
CA VAL A 184 -12.66 15.69 38.47
C VAL A 184 -12.79 17.20 38.71
N ALA A 185 -14.00 17.68 38.91
CA ALA A 185 -14.33 18.81 39.77
C ALA A 185 -15.73 18.58 40.34
#